data_AF-A0A9N9W7S3-F1
#
_entry.id   AF-A0A9N9W7S3-F1
#
_cell.length_a   1.000
_cell.length_b   1.000
_cell.length_c   1.000
_cell.angle_alpha   90.00
_cell.angle_beta   90.00
_cell.angle_gamma   90.00
#
_symmetry.space_group_name_H-M   'P 1'
#
loop_
_entity.id
_entity.type
_entity.pdbx_description
1 polymer ?
#
loop_
_entity_poly.entity_id
_entity_poly.type
_entity_poly.pdbx_seq_one_letter_code
_entity_poly.pdbx_strand_id
1 'polypeptide(L)'
;MAIQIDDFDVAPPALADFAELGLPAKAFIENVKLCKIIGRVSQLLNSGASLNSDESSTLKASLCQWIRRLPPELSLYDATSLRRPYKKEVTDLHLVYFAAIILLQAATRGYNSQWRASPVSLLASSCIARLYEETQLREDLCFLIHIHSFYCMVAAIPLLYWRTRSHSKETCRLEELGILRSTIEQLSAKFGGAGTVLRNIEALESELQQRRSGSSINDMMQVEENIIAGDGEQMEELFPFPLELCPNMDLLDTAGAARMEESLDIPNSFVQDLPEWIFGEDSSFSGIFESELV
;
A
#
# COMPACT_ATOMS: atom_id res chain seq x y z
N MET A 1 -15.25 3.44 -18.43
CA MET A 1 -14.36 3.77 -19.58
C MET A 1 -12.91 3.77 -19.09
N ALA A 2 -12.17 2.67 -19.30
CA ALA A 2 -10.80 2.55 -18.83
C ALA A 2 -9.83 3.22 -19.82
N ILE A 3 -9.13 4.24 -19.34
CA ILE A 3 -8.05 4.93 -20.06
C ILE A 3 -6.91 3.93 -20.32
N GLN A 4 -6.62 3.57 -21.58
CA GLN A 4 -5.48 2.69 -21.90
C GLN A 4 -4.22 3.52 -22.12
N ILE A 5 -3.08 3.05 -21.62
CA ILE A 5 -1.79 3.74 -21.79
C ILE A 5 -1.41 3.85 -23.28
N ASP A 6 -1.88 2.89 -24.09
CA ASP A 6 -1.66 2.82 -25.54
C ASP A 6 -2.48 3.87 -26.30
N ASP A 7 -3.43 4.54 -25.63
CA ASP A 7 -4.26 5.60 -26.22
C ASP A 7 -3.57 6.98 -26.20
N PHE A 8 -2.38 7.10 -25.57
CA PHE A 8 -1.63 8.36 -25.49
C PHE A 8 -0.33 8.33 -26.31
N ASP A 9 -0.12 9.38 -27.09
CA ASP A 9 1.09 9.66 -27.86
C ASP A 9 2.08 10.59 -27.16
N VAL A 10 1.80 10.94 -25.89
CA VAL A 10 2.59 11.90 -25.12
C VAL A 10 3.84 11.21 -24.54
N ALA A 11 5.01 11.82 -24.77
CA ALA A 11 6.27 11.34 -24.22
C ALA A 11 6.25 11.39 -22.67
N PRO A 12 6.96 10.46 -21.99
CA PRO A 12 7.13 10.54 -20.53
C PRO A 12 7.80 11.87 -20.13
N PRO A 13 7.43 12.46 -18.99
CA PRO A 13 8.02 13.72 -18.55
C PRO A 13 9.53 13.57 -18.33
N ALA A 14 10.26 14.55 -18.83
CA ALA A 14 11.70 14.71 -18.69
C ALA A 14 12.00 15.99 -17.92
N LEU A 15 13.23 16.11 -17.38
CA LEU A 15 13.64 17.32 -16.66
C LEU A 15 13.52 18.59 -17.52
N ALA A 16 13.68 18.49 -18.83
CA ALA A 16 13.54 19.61 -19.75
C ALA A 16 12.12 20.20 -19.80
N ASP A 17 11.11 19.46 -19.33
CA ASP A 17 9.71 19.90 -19.32
C ASP A 17 9.38 20.81 -18.11
N PHE A 18 10.33 20.99 -17.18
CA PHE A 18 10.14 21.76 -15.95
C PHE A 18 10.92 23.06 -15.98
N ALA A 19 10.27 24.15 -15.56
CA ALA A 19 10.93 25.45 -15.37
C ALA A 19 12.00 25.39 -14.25
N GLU A 20 11.75 24.58 -13.22
CA GLU A 20 12.66 24.37 -12.10
C GLU A 20 13.10 22.91 -12.04
N LEU A 21 14.41 22.67 -12.13
CA LEU A 21 15.01 21.32 -12.14
C LEU A 21 15.22 20.75 -10.72
N GLY A 22 14.45 21.26 -9.75
CA GLY A 22 14.60 20.98 -8.33
C GLY A 22 14.10 19.60 -7.92
N LEU A 23 14.03 19.39 -6.61
CA LEU A 23 13.51 18.15 -6.02
C LEU A 23 12.07 17.83 -6.48
N PRO A 24 11.13 18.79 -6.57
CA PRO A 24 9.76 18.49 -6.99
C PRO A 24 9.67 17.92 -8.42
N ALA A 25 10.45 18.47 -9.37
CA ALA A 25 10.48 17.96 -10.75
C ALA A 25 11.02 16.53 -10.82
N LYS A 26 12.11 16.24 -10.09
CA LYS A 26 12.66 14.87 -9.99
C LYS A 26 11.65 13.91 -9.35
N ALA A 27 11.02 14.32 -8.25
CA ALA A 27 10.02 13.51 -7.55
C ALA A 27 8.81 13.20 -8.44
N PHE A 28 8.34 14.19 -9.20
CA PHE A 28 7.23 14.02 -10.14
C PHE A 28 7.56 12.99 -11.23
N ILE A 29 8.75 13.07 -11.84
CA ILE A 29 9.19 12.11 -12.86
C ILE A 29 9.21 10.68 -12.29
N GLU A 30 9.74 10.50 -11.09
CA GLU A 30 9.75 9.18 -10.44
C GLU A 30 8.34 8.71 -10.05
N ASN A 31 7.47 9.63 -9.62
CA ASN A 31 6.07 9.34 -9.30
C ASN A 31 5.31 8.86 -10.54
N VAL A 32 5.51 9.49 -11.70
CA VAL A 32 4.89 9.05 -12.97
C VAL A 32 5.32 7.63 -13.34
N LYS A 33 6.58 7.25 -13.08
CA LYS A 33 7.03 5.86 -13.29
C LYS A 33 6.30 4.88 -12.36
N LEU A 34 6.10 5.23 -11.09
CA LEU A 34 5.29 4.42 -10.17
C LEU A 34 3.82 4.33 -10.63
N CYS A 35 3.22 5.45 -11.06
CA CYS A 35 1.85 5.47 -11.57
C CYS A 35 1.67 4.55 -12.79
N LYS A 36 2.69 4.39 -13.64
CA LYS A 36 2.65 3.41 -14.75
C LYS A 36 2.60 1.97 -14.25
N ILE A 37 3.39 1.65 -13.22
CA ILE A 37 3.37 0.31 -12.60
C ILE A 37 2.00 0.06 -11.95
N ILE A 38 1.51 1.02 -11.16
CA ILE A 38 0.17 0.95 -10.54
C ILE A 38 -0.92 0.81 -11.61
N GLY A 39 -0.86 1.58 -12.69
CA GLY A 39 -1.83 1.50 -13.78
C GLY A 39 -1.92 0.10 -14.38
N ARG A 40 -0.76 -0.56 -14.59
CA ARG A 40 -0.73 -1.95 -15.06
C ARG A 40 -1.32 -2.91 -14.03
N VAL A 41 -0.99 -2.75 -12.75
CA VAL A 41 -1.59 -3.54 -11.65
C VAL A 41 -3.12 -3.36 -11.60
N SER A 42 -3.61 -2.12 -11.73
CA SER A 42 -5.04 -1.80 -11.72
C SER A 42 -5.79 -2.38 -12.90
N GLN A 43 -5.21 -2.38 -14.11
CA GLN A 43 -5.81 -3.04 -15.28
C GLN A 43 -6.06 -4.52 -15.01
N LEU A 44 -5.13 -5.17 -14.33
CA LEU A 44 -5.22 -6.59 -14.00
C LEU A 44 -6.26 -6.84 -12.91
N LEU A 45 -6.28 -6.03 -11.85
CA LEU A 45 -7.33 -6.06 -10.82
C LEU A 45 -8.72 -5.93 -11.45
N ASN A 46 -8.92 -4.95 -12.34
CA ASN A 46 -10.20 -4.71 -13.00
C ASN A 46 -10.60 -5.80 -13.99
N SER A 47 -9.65 -6.54 -14.56
CA SER A 47 -9.94 -7.67 -15.44
C SER A 47 -10.50 -8.88 -14.70
N GLY A 48 -10.41 -8.91 -13.36
CA GLY A 48 -10.79 -10.05 -12.52
C GLY A 48 -9.90 -11.29 -12.71
N ALA A 49 -8.91 -11.23 -13.60
CA ALA A 49 -7.94 -12.29 -13.81
C ALA A 49 -6.86 -12.25 -12.72
N SER A 50 -6.53 -13.41 -12.15
CA SER A 50 -5.32 -13.54 -11.36
C SER A 50 -4.11 -13.32 -12.27
N LEU A 51 -3.17 -12.50 -11.81
CA LEU A 51 -1.88 -12.35 -12.46
C LEU A 51 -1.24 -13.73 -12.71
N ASN A 52 -0.82 -13.99 -13.94
CA ASN A 52 0.07 -15.13 -14.17
C ASN A 52 1.42 -14.86 -13.48
N SER A 53 2.15 -15.94 -13.19
CA SER A 53 3.42 -15.88 -12.46
C SER A 53 4.45 -14.96 -13.13
N ASP A 54 4.46 -14.90 -14.46
CA ASP A 54 5.44 -14.14 -15.23
C ASP A 54 5.17 -12.62 -15.19
N GLU A 55 3.91 -12.21 -15.31
CA GLU A 55 3.50 -10.80 -15.22
C GLU A 55 3.69 -10.25 -13.80
N SER A 56 3.34 -11.03 -12.77
CA SER A 56 3.60 -10.65 -11.37
C SER A 56 5.09 -10.48 -11.11
N SER A 57 5.91 -11.42 -11.60
CA SER A 57 7.37 -11.35 -11.49
C SER A 57 7.94 -10.12 -12.21
N THR A 58 7.40 -9.77 -13.38
CA THR A 58 7.83 -8.60 -14.17
C THR A 58 7.50 -7.28 -13.46
N LEU A 59 6.29 -7.15 -12.91
CA LEU A 59 5.88 -5.97 -12.13
C LEU A 59 6.69 -5.83 -10.84
N LYS A 60 6.94 -6.94 -10.15
CA LYS A 60 7.80 -6.96 -8.96
C LYS A 60 9.22 -6.54 -9.28
N ALA A 61 9.82 -7.08 -10.35
CA ALA A 61 11.14 -6.68 -10.81
C ALA A 61 11.21 -5.19 -11.19
N SER A 62 10.12 -4.63 -11.72
CA SER A 62 10.01 -3.19 -12.02
C SER A 62 10.03 -2.34 -10.75
N LEU A 63 9.36 -2.76 -9.68
CA LEU A 63 9.42 -2.09 -8.36
C LEU A 63 10.82 -2.18 -7.74
N CYS A 64 11.45 -3.36 -7.76
CA CYS A 64 12.84 -3.53 -7.29
C CYS A 64 13.81 -2.64 -8.07
N GLN A 65 13.66 -2.59 -9.40
CA GLN A 65 14.49 -1.74 -10.25
C GLN A 65 14.26 -0.26 -9.98
N TRP A 66 13.01 0.15 -9.75
CA TRP A 66 12.67 1.53 -9.44
C TRP A 66 13.37 2.00 -8.16
N ILE A 67 13.25 1.25 -7.05
CA ILE A 67 13.87 1.65 -5.77
C ILE A 67 15.40 1.65 -5.85
N ARG A 68 16.00 0.69 -6.58
CA ARG A 68 17.46 0.60 -6.79
C ARG A 68 18.03 1.75 -7.63
N ARG A 69 17.25 2.31 -8.55
CA ARG A 69 17.67 3.39 -9.46
C ARG A 69 17.24 4.77 -8.98
N LEU A 70 16.62 4.86 -7.80
CA LEU A 70 16.13 6.10 -7.26
C LEU A 70 17.29 7.08 -7.03
N PRO A 71 17.20 8.35 -7.48
CA PRO A 71 18.22 9.35 -7.22
C PRO A 71 18.49 9.52 -5.72
N PRO A 72 19.75 9.71 -5.29
CA PRO A 72 20.09 9.80 -3.86
C PRO A 72 19.38 10.92 -3.10
N GLU A 73 18.99 12.00 -3.78
CA GLU A 73 18.23 13.10 -3.18
C GLU A 73 16.78 12.73 -2.86
N LEU A 74 16.25 11.71 -3.55
CA LEU A 74 14.91 11.19 -3.40
C LEU A 74 14.84 9.97 -2.47
N SER A 75 15.96 9.40 -2.02
CA SER A 75 15.99 8.26 -1.10
C SER A 75 15.62 8.66 0.33
N LEU A 76 14.98 7.75 1.10
CA LEU A 76 14.72 7.98 2.53
C LEU A 76 15.99 7.96 3.38
N TYR A 77 16.97 7.16 2.98
CA TYR A 77 18.24 6.95 3.69
C TYR A 77 19.42 7.32 2.79
N ASP A 78 20.55 7.65 3.40
CA ASP A 78 21.80 7.79 2.68
C ASP A 78 22.55 6.46 2.54
N ALA A 79 23.70 6.49 1.87
CA ALA A 79 24.54 5.31 1.65
C ALA A 79 25.13 4.72 2.95
N THR A 80 25.03 5.43 4.07
CA THR A 80 25.44 4.98 5.40
C THR A 80 24.27 4.50 6.25
N SER A 81 23.09 4.30 5.64
CA SER A 81 21.85 3.89 6.31
C SER A 81 21.32 4.91 7.33
N LEU A 82 21.77 6.16 7.27
CA LEU A 82 21.24 7.23 8.12
C LEU A 82 20.01 7.85 7.47
N ARG A 83 18.98 8.11 8.28
CA ARG A 83 17.74 8.76 7.84
C ARG A 83 18.07 10.18 7.37
N ARG A 84 17.74 10.48 6.11
CA ARG A 84 17.88 11.84 5.58
C ARG A 84 16.85 12.79 6.19
N PRO A 85 17.11 14.11 6.19
CA PRO A 85 16.12 15.09 6.63
C PRO A 85 14.78 14.90 5.91
N TYR A 86 13.69 15.00 6.66
CA TYR A 86 12.33 14.91 6.14
C TYR A 86 12.12 15.89 4.98
N LYS A 87 11.54 15.38 3.90
CA LYS A 87 11.07 16.17 2.76
C LYS A 87 9.76 15.57 2.28
N LYS A 88 8.73 16.40 2.16
CA LYS A 88 7.38 15.97 1.79
C LYS A 88 7.37 15.20 0.47
N GLU A 89 8.05 15.68 -0.55
CA GLU A 89 8.09 15.06 -1.87
C GLU A 89 8.71 13.66 -1.84
N VAL A 90 9.68 13.44 -0.94
CA VAL A 90 10.33 12.13 -0.75
C VAL A 90 9.40 11.17 -0.01
N THR A 91 8.74 11.66 1.04
CA THR A 91 7.76 10.88 1.80
C THR A 91 6.59 10.47 0.91
N ASP A 92 6.00 11.41 0.17
CA ASP A 92 4.88 11.16 -0.74
C ASP A 92 5.25 10.12 -1.79
N LEU A 93 6.46 10.22 -2.37
CA LEU A 93 6.95 9.25 -3.35
C LEU A 93 7.06 7.83 -2.77
N HIS A 94 7.53 7.68 -1.53
CA HIS A 94 7.62 6.37 -0.87
C HIS A 94 6.26 5.83 -0.43
N LEU A 95 5.31 6.69 -0.07
CA LEU A 95 3.92 6.28 0.16
C LEU A 95 3.33 5.62 -1.09
N VAL A 96 3.55 6.21 -2.28
CA VAL A 96 3.11 5.62 -3.56
C VAL A 96 3.80 4.28 -3.83
N TYR A 97 5.11 4.19 -3.57
CA TYR A 97 5.88 2.95 -3.75
C TYR A 97 5.33 1.80 -2.88
N PHE A 98 5.13 2.04 -1.59
CA PHE A 98 4.59 1.02 -0.68
C PHE A 98 3.13 0.65 -1.02
N ALA A 99 2.31 1.62 -1.44
CA ALA A 99 0.97 1.34 -1.92
C ALA A 99 0.98 0.44 -3.17
N ALA A 100 1.91 0.68 -4.10
CA ALA A 100 2.09 -0.16 -5.29
C ALA A 100 2.44 -1.62 -4.93
N ILE A 101 3.29 -1.83 -3.91
CA ILE A 101 3.62 -3.16 -3.39
C ILE A 101 2.36 -3.87 -2.86
N ILE A 102 1.55 -3.18 -2.05
CA ILE A 102 0.32 -3.76 -1.49
C ILE A 102 -0.67 -4.12 -2.60
N LEU A 103 -0.86 -3.24 -3.58
CA LEU A 103 -1.75 -3.47 -4.72
C LEU A 103 -1.28 -4.64 -5.59
N LEU A 104 0.03 -4.78 -5.83
CA LEU A 104 0.58 -5.91 -6.58
C LEU A 104 0.33 -7.24 -5.87
N GLN A 105 0.49 -7.26 -4.54
CA GLN A 105 0.19 -8.44 -3.72
C GLN A 105 -1.30 -8.79 -3.77
N ALA A 106 -2.19 -7.80 -3.73
CA ALA A 106 -3.62 -8.01 -3.90
C ALA A 106 -3.96 -8.58 -5.28
N ALA A 107 -3.35 -8.05 -6.35
CA ALA A 107 -3.57 -8.54 -7.72
C ALA A 107 -3.05 -9.96 -7.96
N THR A 108 -1.94 -10.33 -7.31
CA THR A 108 -1.30 -11.64 -7.49
C THR A 108 -2.10 -12.77 -6.84
N ARG A 109 -2.73 -12.52 -5.69
CA ARG A 109 -3.51 -13.54 -4.99
C ARG A 109 -4.90 -13.77 -5.60
N GLY A 110 -5.36 -12.85 -6.45
CA GLY A 110 -6.66 -12.92 -7.12
C GLY A 110 -7.84 -12.75 -6.16
N TYR A 111 -9.01 -12.43 -6.73
CA TYR A 111 -10.27 -12.21 -6.00
C TYR A 111 -10.85 -13.49 -5.36
N ASN A 112 -10.30 -14.67 -5.70
CA ASN A 112 -10.91 -15.97 -5.41
C ASN A 112 -10.26 -16.73 -4.24
N SER A 113 -9.17 -16.22 -3.69
CA SER A 113 -8.45 -16.79 -2.56
C SER A 113 -8.75 -15.94 -1.33
N GLN A 114 -9.09 -16.58 -0.20
CA GLN A 114 -9.19 -15.95 1.12
C GLN A 114 -8.03 -14.96 1.29
N TRP A 115 -8.33 -13.67 1.47
CA TRP A 115 -7.30 -12.64 1.48
C TRP A 115 -6.51 -12.72 2.78
N ARG A 116 -5.46 -13.54 2.78
CA ARG A 116 -4.49 -13.62 3.86
C ARG A 116 -3.50 -12.48 3.69
N ALA A 117 -3.29 -11.66 4.73
CA ALA A 117 -2.30 -10.59 4.69
C ALA A 117 -0.91 -11.19 4.39
N SER A 118 -0.29 -10.78 3.28
CA SER A 118 1.06 -11.23 2.95
C SER A 118 2.08 -10.52 3.86
N PRO A 119 3.21 -11.16 4.22
CA PRO A 119 4.28 -10.50 4.98
C PRO A 119 4.76 -9.21 4.27
N VAL A 120 4.83 -9.26 2.94
CA VAL A 120 5.21 -8.15 2.06
C VAL A 120 4.23 -6.97 2.19
N SER A 121 2.92 -7.24 2.12
CA SER A 121 1.88 -6.21 2.26
C SER A 121 1.86 -5.63 3.67
N LEU A 122 2.01 -6.48 4.69
CA LEU A 122 2.03 -6.05 6.09
C LEU A 122 3.24 -5.14 6.37
N LEU A 123 4.41 -5.50 5.85
CA LEU A 123 5.61 -4.69 5.98
C LEU A 123 5.44 -3.33 5.31
N ALA A 124 4.93 -3.31 4.07
CA ALA A 124 4.62 -2.07 3.36
C ALA A 124 3.60 -1.19 4.12
N SER A 125 2.56 -1.78 4.72
CA SER A 125 1.60 -1.06 5.56
C SER A 125 2.25 -0.43 6.78
N SER A 126 3.13 -1.16 7.46
CA SER A 126 3.88 -0.68 8.61
C SER A 126 4.79 0.49 8.23
N CYS A 127 5.47 0.43 7.08
CA CYS A 127 6.24 1.55 6.53
C CYS A 127 5.36 2.77 6.24
N ILE A 128 4.19 2.58 5.62
CA ILE A 128 3.23 3.68 5.36
C ILE A 128 2.77 4.34 6.67
N ALA A 129 2.44 3.55 7.69
CA ALA A 129 2.03 4.08 8.99
C ALA A 129 3.14 4.94 9.62
N ARG A 130 4.40 4.49 9.59
CA ARG A 130 5.53 5.27 10.12
C ARG A 130 5.80 6.55 9.32
N LEU A 131 5.66 6.51 8.00
CA LEU A 131 5.78 7.71 7.17
C LEU A 131 4.69 8.73 7.49
N TYR A 132 3.45 8.28 7.68
CA TYR A 132 2.38 9.19 8.10
C TYR A 132 2.60 9.73 9.50
N GLU A 133 3.04 8.90 10.46
CA GLU A 133 3.44 9.36 11.81
C GLU A 133 4.46 10.50 11.74
N GLU A 134 5.51 10.35 10.92
CA GLU A 134 6.50 11.40 10.70
C GLU A 134 5.86 12.67 10.10
N THR A 135 4.95 12.54 9.13
CA THR A 135 4.18 13.67 8.59
C THR A 135 3.30 14.34 9.64
N GLN A 136 2.66 13.59 10.55
CA GLN A 136 1.85 14.15 11.64
C GLN A 136 2.72 14.96 12.60
N LEU A 137 3.89 14.43 12.97
CA LEU A 137 4.86 15.08 13.86
C LEU A 137 5.47 16.36 13.25
N ARG A 138 5.38 16.54 11.94
CA ARG A 138 5.83 17.73 11.21
C ARG A 138 4.69 18.71 10.91
N GLU A 139 3.47 18.41 11.33
CA GLU A 139 2.25 19.21 11.10
C GLU A 139 1.90 19.43 9.61
N ASP A 140 2.46 18.59 8.72
CA ASP A 140 2.33 18.70 7.27
C ASP A 140 1.03 18.08 6.71
N LEU A 141 0.19 17.51 7.59
CA LEU A 141 -1.09 16.91 7.24
C LEU A 141 -2.03 17.90 6.53
N CYS A 142 -1.88 19.20 6.83
CA CYS A 142 -2.66 20.24 6.21
C CYS A 142 -2.40 20.39 4.69
N PHE A 143 -1.25 19.93 4.20
CA PHE A 143 -0.87 19.97 2.78
C PHE A 143 -1.14 18.64 2.07
N LEU A 144 -1.79 17.68 2.72
CA LEU A 144 -2.18 16.44 2.07
C LEU A 144 -3.42 16.65 1.21
N ILE A 145 -3.36 16.13 -0.01
CA ILE A 145 -4.48 16.09 -0.94
C ILE A 145 -5.33 14.82 -0.72
N HIS A 146 -6.48 14.76 -1.38
CA HIS A 146 -7.45 13.66 -1.25
C HIS A 146 -6.85 12.24 -1.41
N ILE A 147 -5.87 12.04 -2.32
CA ILE A 147 -5.30 10.71 -2.62
C ILE A 147 -4.66 10.04 -1.40
N HIS A 148 -4.25 10.79 -0.39
CA HIS A 148 -3.67 10.23 0.83
C HIS A 148 -4.66 9.37 1.61
N SER A 149 -5.97 9.66 1.52
CA SER A 149 -7.01 8.80 2.11
C SER A 149 -7.02 7.42 1.49
N PHE A 150 -6.80 7.33 0.17
CA PHE A 150 -6.66 6.05 -0.53
C PHE A 150 -5.41 5.30 -0.07
N TYR A 151 -4.24 5.95 0.06
CA TYR A 151 -3.04 5.28 0.56
C TYR A 151 -3.20 4.76 2.00
N CYS A 152 -3.85 5.53 2.88
CA CYS A 152 -4.16 5.07 4.23
C CYS A 152 -5.09 3.85 4.22
N MET A 153 -6.09 3.83 3.33
CA MET A 153 -6.98 2.68 3.17
C MET A 153 -6.22 1.43 2.69
N VAL A 154 -5.44 1.56 1.61
CA VAL A 154 -4.63 0.47 1.08
C VAL A 154 -3.71 -0.10 2.15
N ALA A 155 -3.11 0.74 3.00
CA ALA A 155 -2.28 0.31 4.12
C ALA A 155 -3.06 -0.31 5.28
N ALA A 156 -4.27 0.17 5.56
CA ALA A 156 -5.10 -0.33 6.66
C ALA A 156 -5.60 -1.76 6.41
N ILE A 157 -5.88 -2.12 5.16
CA ILE A 157 -6.43 -3.44 4.82
C ILE A 157 -5.48 -4.59 5.28
N PRO A 158 -4.18 -4.66 4.90
CA PRO A 158 -3.27 -5.68 5.43
C PRO A 158 -3.24 -5.75 6.96
N LEU A 159 -3.25 -4.61 7.64
CA LEU A 159 -3.21 -4.53 9.11
C LEU A 159 -4.51 -5.01 9.77
N LEU A 160 -5.67 -4.85 9.14
CA LEU A 160 -6.96 -5.33 9.65
C LEU A 160 -7.09 -6.85 9.53
N TYR A 161 -6.67 -7.39 8.39
CA TYR A 161 -6.69 -8.84 8.13
C TYR A 161 -5.59 -9.59 8.88
N TRP A 162 -4.53 -8.89 9.30
CA TRP A 162 -3.48 -9.49 10.10
C TRP A 162 -3.97 -9.84 11.52
N ARG A 163 -3.55 -11.03 11.95
CA ARG A 163 -3.76 -11.59 13.28
C ARG A 163 -2.41 -12.10 13.77
N THR A 164 -2.16 -11.88 15.04
CA THR A 164 -0.91 -12.27 15.68
C THR A 164 -1.19 -12.69 17.10
N ARG A 165 -0.55 -13.77 17.55
CA ARG A 165 -0.58 -14.24 18.93
C ARG A 165 0.37 -13.45 19.83
N SER A 166 1.31 -12.72 19.24
CA SER A 166 2.26 -11.88 19.98
C SER A 166 1.59 -10.60 20.43
N HIS A 167 1.50 -10.40 21.75
CA HIS A 167 0.93 -9.17 22.31
C HIS A 167 1.65 -7.91 21.82
N SER A 168 2.98 -7.95 21.73
CA SER A 168 3.77 -6.82 21.23
C SER A 168 3.45 -6.48 19.77
N LYS A 169 3.27 -7.50 18.91
CA LYS A 169 2.92 -7.29 17.50
C LYS A 169 1.46 -6.82 17.34
N GLU A 170 0.56 -7.30 18.19
CA GLU A 170 -0.83 -6.83 18.22
C GLU A 170 -0.92 -5.36 18.65
N THR A 171 -0.17 -4.95 19.69
CA THR A 171 -0.09 -3.54 20.11
C THR A 171 0.44 -2.66 18.98
N CYS A 172 1.53 -3.07 18.34
CA CYS A 172 2.10 -2.37 17.19
C CYS A 172 1.09 -2.21 16.04
N ARG A 173 0.40 -3.30 15.68
CA ARG A 173 -0.65 -3.27 14.65
C ARG A 173 -1.76 -2.28 14.95
N LEU A 174 -2.23 -2.23 16.20
CA LEU A 174 -3.29 -1.33 16.64
C LEU A 174 -2.83 0.14 16.64
N GLU A 175 -1.57 0.40 17.02
CA GLU A 175 -0.96 1.72 16.95
C GLU A 175 -0.88 2.22 15.51
N GLU A 176 -0.39 1.37 14.59
CA GLU A 176 -0.32 1.68 13.15
C GLU A 176 -1.69 1.97 12.55
N LEU A 177 -2.70 1.17 12.88
CA LEU A 177 -4.09 1.45 12.49
C LEU A 177 -4.61 2.77 13.06
N GLY A 178 -4.22 3.11 14.29
CA GLY A 178 -4.55 4.39 14.93
C GLY A 178 -3.97 5.58 14.15
N ILE A 179 -2.71 5.50 13.73
CA ILE A 179 -2.04 6.54 12.93
C ILE A 179 -2.76 6.76 11.59
N LEU A 180 -3.07 5.66 10.88
CA LEU A 180 -3.77 5.73 9.59
C LEU A 180 -5.18 6.33 9.75
N ARG A 181 -5.92 5.91 10.78
CA ARG A 181 -7.26 6.43 11.09
C ARG A 181 -7.23 7.92 11.40
N SER A 182 -6.34 8.34 12.29
CA SER A 182 -6.18 9.76 12.65
C SER A 182 -5.82 10.62 11.42
N THR A 183 -5.00 10.09 10.51
CA THR A 183 -4.68 10.77 9.25
C THR A 183 -5.93 10.95 8.38
N ILE A 184 -6.75 9.90 8.22
CA ILE A 184 -7.98 9.96 7.43
C ILE A 184 -9.01 10.89 8.08
N GLU A 185 -9.15 10.87 9.41
CA GLU A 185 -10.03 11.78 10.16
C GLU A 185 -9.69 13.25 9.87
N GLN A 186 -8.41 13.61 9.88
CA GLN A 186 -7.97 14.97 9.56
C GLN A 186 -8.23 15.33 8.08
N LEU A 187 -8.05 14.38 7.17
CA LEU A 187 -8.40 14.56 5.76
C LEU A 187 -9.92 14.71 5.55
N SER A 188 -10.74 14.03 6.36
CA SER A 188 -12.21 14.05 6.25
C SER A 188 -12.82 15.42 6.56
N ALA A 189 -12.12 16.23 7.36
CA ALA A 189 -12.51 17.62 7.60
C ALA A 189 -12.38 18.50 6.35
N LYS A 190 -11.53 18.11 5.38
CA LYS A 190 -11.26 18.85 4.14
C LYS A 190 -11.95 18.22 2.92
N PHE A 191 -12.02 16.90 2.88
CA PHE A 191 -12.48 16.15 1.72
C PHE A 191 -13.55 15.14 2.13
N GLY A 192 -14.78 15.31 1.63
CA GLY A 192 -15.90 14.43 1.97
C GLY A 192 -15.65 12.95 1.63
N GLY A 193 -14.88 12.67 0.57
CA GLY A 193 -14.49 11.31 0.19
C GLY A 193 -13.67 10.58 1.26
N ALA A 194 -12.80 11.29 1.98
CA ALA A 194 -12.03 10.70 3.08
C ALA A 194 -12.94 10.26 4.25
N GLY A 195 -14.06 10.95 4.47
CA GLY A 195 -15.06 10.51 5.44
C GLY A 195 -15.74 9.19 5.05
N THR A 196 -15.92 8.93 3.75
CA THR A 196 -16.39 7.63 3.26
C THR A 196 -15.36 6.54 3.51
N VAL A 197 -14.10 6.81 3.19
CA VAL A 197 -12.98 5.87 3.47
C VAL A 197 -12.92 5.49 4.94
N LEU A 198 -13.02 6.47 5.85
CA LEU A 198 -13.01 6.23 7.30
C LEU A 198 -14.11 5.27 7.74
N ARG A 199 -15.36 5.54 7.34
CA ARG A 199 -16.51 4.68 7.67
C ARG A 199 -16.33 3.25 7.18
N ASN A 200 -15.73 3.08 6.00
CA ASN A 200 -15.51 1.76 5.42
C ASN A 200 -14.46 0.96 6.19
N ILE A 201 -13.39 1.62 6.65
CA ILE A 201 -12.38 1.01 7.53
C ILE A 201 -13.00 0.59 8.86
N GLU A 202 -13.81 1.45 9.48
CA GLU A 202 -14.50 1.16 10.74
C GLU A 202 -15.51 0.02 10.63
N ALA A 203 -16.27 -0.01 9.53
CA ALA A 203 -17.21 -1.09 9.24
C ALA A 203 -16.49 -2.43 9.08
N LEU A 204 -15.39 -2.46 8.31
CA LEU A 204 -14.57 -3.65 8.13
C LEU A 204 -13.95 -4.12 9.45
N GLU A 205 -13.40 -3.20 10.25
CA GLU A 205 -12.85 -3.52 11.56
C GLU A 205 -13.90 -4.18 12.46
N SER A 206 -15.11 -3.61 12.51
CA SER A 206 -16.24 -4.13 13.30
C SER A 206 -16.64 -5.54 12.85
N GLU A 207 -16.74 -5.77 11.53
CA GLU A 207 -17.05 -7.08 10.98
C GLU A 207 -15.99 -8.12 11.37
N LEU A 208 -14.71 -7.78 11.23
CA LEU A 208 -13.60 -8.66 11.57
C LEU A 208 -13.55 -8.95 13.07
N GLN A 209 -13.88 -7.99 13.93
CA GLN A 209 -13.98 -8.18 15.38
C GLN A 209 -15.13 -9.12 15.77
N GLN A 210 -16.29 -8.99 15.11
CA GLN A 210 -17.43 -9.89 15.32
C GLN A 210 -17.08 -11.33 14.92
N ARG A 211 -16.40 -11.51 13.78
CA ARG A 211 -15.91 -12.82 13.33
C ARG A 211 -14.81 -13.39 14.23
N ARG A 212 -13.95 -12.54 14.80
CA ARG A 212 -12.96 -12.92 15.84
C ARG A 212 -13.64 -13.49 17.09
N SER A 213 -14.78 -12.94 17.48
CA SER A 213 -15.52 -13.36 18.69
C SER A 213 -16.38 -14.60 18.48
N GLY A 214 -16.78 -14.91 17.23
CA GLY A 214 -17.69 -16.01 16.89
C GLY A 214 -17.01 -17.33 16.47
N SER A 215 -15.69 -17.33 16.23
CA SER A 215 -14.95 -18.53 15.81
C SER A 215 -14.63 -19.42 17.02
N SER A 216 -15.17 -20.64 17.05
CA SER A 216 -14.78 -21.67 18.02
C SER A 216 -13.39 -22.20 17.68
N ILE A 217 -12.61 -22.51 18.71
CA ILE A 217 -11.18 -22.88 18.67
C ILE A 217 -10.87 -24.07 17.71
N ASN A 218 -11.88 -24.83 17.29
CA ASN A 218 -11.72 -26.04 16.48
C ASN A 218 -11.68 -25.84 14.95
N ASP A 219 -12.04 -24.68 14.40
CA ASP A 219 -11.89 -24.41 12.95
C ASP A 219 -10.46 -23.95 12.56
N MET A 220 -9.55 -23.89 13.53
CA MET A 220 -8.20 -23.31 13.42
C MET A 220 -7.13 -24.23 12.82
N MET A 221 -7.49 -25.43 12.32
CA MET A 221 -6.53 -26.51 12.03
C MET A 221 -6.39 -26.91 10.54
N GLN A 222 -6.83 -26.07 9.61
CA GLN A 222 -6.58 -26.27 8.17
C GLN A 222 -6.03 -25.01 7.51
N VAL A 223 -4.92 -24.48 8.03
CA VAL A 223 -4.12 -23.50 7.29
C VAL A 223 -3.22 -24.31 6.36
N GLU A 224 -3.68 -24.56 5.12
CA GLU A 224 -2.84 -25.14 4.07
C GLU A 224 -1.54 -24.33 3.95
N GLU A 225 -0.46 -25.08 4.12
CA GLU A 225 0.95 -24.71 4.14
C GLU A 225 1.43 -24.36 2.73
N ASN A 226 0.78 -23.38 2.09
CA ASN A 226 1.22 -22.84 0.80
C ASN A 226 1.77 -21.41 1.00
N ILE A 227 2.75 -21.28 1.89
CA ILE A 227 3.74 -20.21 1.73
C ILE A 227 4.51 -20.61 0.48
N ILE A 228 4.25 -19.93 -0.64
CA ILE A 228 4.97 -20.11 -1.89
C ILE A 228 6.46 -19.95 -1.58
N ALA A 229 7.15 -21.10 -1.50
CA ALA A 229 8.59 -21.18 -1.36
C ALA A 229 9.22 -20.50 -2.59
N GLY A 230 9.57 -19.23 -2.43
CA GLY A 230 10.09 -18.40 -3.54
C GLY A 230 10.05 -16.89 -3.29
N ASP A 231 9.26 -16.41 -2.32
CA ASP A 231 9.06 -14.95 -2.12
C ASP A 231 10.13 -14.29 -1.22
N GLY A 232 10.91 -15.07 -0.47
CA GLY A 232 11.86 -14.60 0.56
C GLY A 232 13.02 -13.75 0.03
N GLU A 233 13.77 -14.26 -0.97
CA GLU A 233 14.94 -13.54 -1.52
C GLU A 233 14.55 -12.20 -2.19
N GLN A 234 13.35 -12.13 -2.74
CA GLN A 234 12.86 -10.95 -3.44
C GLN A 234 12.15 -9.96 -2.50
N MET A 235 11.82 -10.35 -1.27
CA MET A 235 11.26 -9.45 -0.26
C MET A 235 12.33 -8.45 0.20
N GLU A 236 13.56 -8.90 0.44
CA GLU A 236 14.69 -8.00 0.78
C GLU A 236 14.94 -6.95 -0.32
N GLU A 237 14.78 -7.32 -1.60
CA GLU A 237 14.96 -6.38 -2.71
C GLU A 237 13.91 -5.27 -2.77
N LEU A 238 12.69 -5.55 -2.33
CA LEU A 238 11.60 -4.58 -2.26
C LEU A 238 11.75 -3.63 -1.06
N PHE A 239 12.47 -4.05 -0.01
CA PHE A 239 12.68 -3.27 1.20
C PHE A 239 14.17 -3.07 1.50
N PRO A 240 14.92 -2.35 0.65
CA PRO A 240 16.32 -2.02 0.90
C PRO A 240 16.47 -0.90 1.94
N PHE A 241 15.80 -1.05 3.08
CA PHE A 241 15.73 -0.06 4.15
C PHE A 241 16.32 -0.63 5.45
N PRO A 242 16.83 0.23 6.35
CA PRO A 242 17.27 -0.21 7.66
C PRO A 242 16.13 -0.78 8.50
N LEU A 243 16.46 -1.66 9.45
CA LEU A 243 15.47 -2.32 10.32
C LEU A 243 14.70 -1.33 11.19
N GLU A 244 15.26 -0.14 11.40
CA GLU A 244 14.66 0.94 12.17
C GLU A 244 13.52 1.66 11.44
N LEU A 245 13.30 1.40 10.15
CA LEU A 245 12.23 2.05 9.39
C LEU A 245 10.86 1.74 9.98
N CYS A 246 10.62 0.49 10.37
CA CYS A 246 9.37 0.09 10.99
C CYS A 246 9.53 -1.15 11.88
N PRO A 247 8.67 -1.30 12.91
CA PRO A 247 8.75 -2.38 13.91
C PRO A 247 8.51 -3.79 13.35
N ASN A 248 8.11 -3.90 12.07
CA ASN A 248 7.87 -5.16 11.38
C ASN A 248 8.97 -5.56 10.39
N MET A 249 10.09 -4.82 10.31
CA MET A 249 11.22 -5.19 9.44
C MET A 249 11.87 -6.53 9.82
N ASP A 250 11.63 -7.06 11.02
CA ASP A 250 11.99 -8.42 11.43
C ASP A 250 11.25 -9.51 10.64
N LEU A 251 10.17 -9.17 9.93
CA LEU A 251 9.47 -10.08 9.01
C LEU A 251 10.30 -10.44 7.77
N LEU A 252 11.39 -9.70 7.50
CA LEU A 252 12.33 -10.02 6.42
C LEU A 252 13.14 -11.29 6.69
N ASP A 253 13.30 -11.68 7.96
CA ASP A 253 13.92 -12.95 8.31
C ASP A 253 12.92 -14.09 8.04
N THR A 254 13.34 -15.08 7.24
CA THR A 254 12.58 -16.32 6.98
C THR A 254 12.08 -17.02 8.26
N ALA A 255 12.78 -16.86 9.39
CA ALA A 255 12.33 -17.35 10.70
C ALA A 255 11.18 -16.52 11.32
N GLY A 256 11.06 -15.23 10.96
CA GLY A 256 9.96 -14.35 11.33
C GLY A 256 8.67 -14.65 10.56
N ALA A 257 8.79 -14.96 9.27
CA ALA A 257 7.67 -15.39 8.43
C ALA A 257 7.07 -16.74 8.88
N ALA A 258 7.91 -17.69 9.36
CA ALA A 258 7.46 -18.98 9.89
C ALA A 258 6.67 -18.86 11.22
N ARG A 259 6.75 -17.72 11.91
CA ARG A 259 5.95 -17.43 13.12
C ARG A 259 4.59 -16.78 12.81
N MET A 260 4.24 -16.62 11.52
CA MET A 260 2.91 -16.18 11.09
C MET A 260 1.86 -17.28 11.33
N GLU A 261 1.48 -17.46 12.58
CA GLU A 261 0.29 -18.25 12.90
C GLU A 261 -0.95 -17.36 12.83
N GLU A 262 -1.83 -17.76 11.92
CA GLU A 262 -3.26 -17.45 11.81
C GLU A 262 -3.62 -16.18 11.06
N SER A 263 -3.74 -16.29 9.74
CA SER A 263 -4.66 -15.43 8.98
C SER A 263 -6.09 -15.97 9.08
N LEU A 264 -7.08 -15.08 9.16
CA LEU A 264 -8.48 -15.48 8.99
C LEU A 264 -8.74 -15.94 7.57
N ASP A 265 -9.35 -17.11 7.45
CA ASP A 265 -9.95 -17.57 6.21
C ASP A 265 -11.33 -16.91 6.07
N ILE A 266 -11.41 -15.88 5.22
CA ILE A 266 -12.65 -15.14 4.95
C ILE A 266 -13.08 -15.38 3.49
N PRO A 267 -14.29 -15.88 3.24
CA PRO A 267 -14.84 -15.98 1.89
C PRO A 267 -14.89 -14.63 1.18
N ASN A 268 -14.76 -14.68 -0.16
CA ASN A 268 -14.53 -13.61 -1.13
C ASN A 268 -15.38 -12.34 -1.11
N SER A 269 -16.33 -12.14 -0.19
CA SER A 269 -17.26 -11.00 -0.28
C SER A 269 -16.53 -9.66 -0.26
N PHE A 270 -15.46 -9.48 0.51
CA PHE A 270 -14.78 -8.18 0.60
C PHE A 270 -13.83 -7.84 -0.56
N VAL A 271 -13.33 -8.82 -1.30
CA VAL A 271 -12.47 -8.53 -2.47
C VAL A 271 -13.35 -8.45 -3.72
N GLN A 272 -14.36 -9.30 -3.85
CA GLN A 272 -15.42 -9.11 -4.86
C GLN A 272 -16.20 -7.79 -4.64
N ASP A 273 -16.33 -7.37 -3.39
CA ASP A 273 -16.76 -6.03 -2.97
C ASP A 273 -15.58 -5.21 -2.43
N LEU A 274 -14.41 -5.19 -3.10
CA LEU A 274 -13.62 -3.95 -3.14
C LEU A 274 -14.60 -3.01 -3.82
N PRO A 275 -15.34 -2.17 -3.09
CA PRO A 275 -16.68 -1.90 -3.55
C PRO A 275 -16.61 -1.22 -4.91
N GLU A 276 -17.66 -1.32 -5.71
CA GLU A 276 -17.78 -0.51 -6.92
C GLU A 276 -17.55 1.00 -6.66
N TRP A 277 -17.40 1.47 -5.42
CA TRP A 277 -16.94 2.83 -5.09
C TRP A 277 -15.40 3.05 -5.04
N ILE A 278 -14.54 2.02 -5.10
CA ILE A 278 -13.08 2.17 -5.21
C ILE A 278 -12.65 2.20 -6.68
N PHE A 279 -13.31 1.40 -7.53
CA PHE A 279 -12.96 1.24 -8.95
C PHE A 279 -14.16 1.24 -9.91
N GLY A 280 -15.40 1.32 -9.42
CA GLY A 280 -16.58 1.29 -10.30
C GLY A 280 -16.90 2.64 -10.92
N GLU A 281 -17.63 2.58 -12.02
CA GLU A 281 -17.82 3.71 -12.95
C GLU A 281 -18.58 4.91 -12.33
N ASP A 282 -19.30 4.69 -11.21
CA ASP A 282 -20.05 5.73 -10.49
C ASP A 282 -19.23 6.45 -9.41
N SER A 283 -18.14 5.84 -8.93
CA SER A 283 -17.07 6.54 -8.21
C SER A 283 -16.06 7.02 -9.22
N SER A 284 -16.34 8.17 -9.83
CA SER A 284 -15.49 8.73 -10.87
C SER A 284 -14.08 8.99 -10.33
N PHE A 285 -13.18 8.02 -10.52
CA PHE A 285 -11.74 8.28 -10.57
C PHE A 285 -11.46 9.35 -11.65
N SER A 286 -12.34 9.45 -12.65
CA SER A 286 -12.46 10.50 -13.66
C SER A 286 -12.81 11.88 -13.08
N GLY A 287 -13.55 11.97 -11.98
CA GLY A 287 -13.91 13.24 -11.32
C GLY A 287 -12.78 13.83 -10.49
N ILE A 288 -11.71 13.06 -10.23
CA ILE A 288 -10.53 13.46 -9.45
C ILE A 288 -9.69 14.53 -10.18
N PHE A 289 -9.79 14.62 -11.51
CA PHE A 289 -9.04 15.59 -12.32
C PHE A 289 -9.91 16.68 -12.97
N GLU A 290 -11.24 16.61 -12.86
CA GLU A 290 -12.15 17.56 -13.53
C GLU A 290 -12.69 18.67 -12.62
N SER A 291 -12.47 18.64 -11.31
CA SER A 291 -13.10 19.60 -10.38
C SER A 291 -12.29 20.85 -10.01
N GLU A 292 -11.22 21.19 -10.73
CA GLU A 292 -10.47 22.46 -10.52
C GLU A 292 -10.28 23.28 -11.80
N LEU A 293 -11.31 23.33 -12.65
CA LEU A 293 -11.44 24.36 -13.69
C LEU A 293 -12.83 25.01 -13.62
N VAL A 294 -13.10 25.73 -12.52
CA VAL A 294 -14.04 26.88 -12.50
C VAL A 294 -13.49 27.95 -11.56
#